data_AF-A0A7Y6QMH8-F1
#
_entry.id   AF-A0A7Y6QMH8-F1
#
_cell.length_a   1.000
_cell.length_b   1.000
_cell.length_c   1.000
_cell.angle_alpha   90.00
_cell.angle_beta   90.00
_cell.angle_gamma   90.00
#
_symmetry.space_group_name_H-M   'P 1'
#
loop_
_entity.id
_entity.type
_entity.pdbx_description
1 polymer ?
#
loop_
_entity_poly.entity_id
_entity_poly.type
_entity_poly.pdbx_seq_one_letter_code
_entity_poly.pdbx_strand_id
1 'polypeptide(L)' 'MDVVIQEIVSTVRAVSGESLLNERTLAQIVRAVLAATEERQRRQQERSADTRANTPSPGREN' A
#
# COMPACT_ATOMS: atom_id res chain seq x y z
N MET A 1 -1.88 5.20 -12.19
CA MET A 1 -1.52 5.62 -10.82
C MET A 1 -1.50 7.13 -10.66
N ASP A 2 -0.83 7.88 -11.56
CA ASP A 2 -0.79 9.35 -11.51
C ASP A 2 -2.17 10.04 -11.50
N VAL A 3 -3.13 9.56 -12.31
CA VAL A 3 -4.52 10.07 -12.32
C VAL A 3 -5.21 9.90 -10.97
N VAL A 4 -5.00 8.75 -10.30
CA VAL A 4 -5.57 8.45 -8.98
C VAL A 4 -4.98 9.38 -7.91
N ILE A 5 -3.68 9.69 -8.01
CA ILE A 5 -3.02 10.60 -7.07
C ILE A 5 -3.60 12.02 -7.21
N GLN A 6 -3.83 12.50 -8.43
CA GLN A 6 -4.45 13.81 -8.65
C GLN A 6 -5.88 13.88 -8.09
N GLU A 7 -6.66 12.82 -8.27
CA GLU A 7 -8.02 12.73 -7.73
C GLU A 7 -8.04 12.74 -6.19
N ILE A 8 -7.13 12.00 -5.55
CA ILE A 8 -6.98 11.99 -4.09
C ILE A 8 -6.53 13.36 -3.58
N VAL A 9 -5.53 13.98 -4.22
CA VAL A 9 -5.03 15.32 -3.86
C VAL A 9 -6.16 16.35 -3.94
N SER A 10 -6.96 16.31 -5.00
CA SER A 10 -8.11 17.19 -5.18
C SER A 10 -9.18 16.97 -4.10
N THR A 11 -9.50 15.72 -3.81
CA THR A 11 -10.47 15.35 -2.76
C THR A 11 -10.00 15.80 -1.37
N VAL A 12 -8.73 15.56 -1.04
CA VAL A 12 -8.16 15.97 0.26
C VAL A 12 -8.18 17.48 0.41
N ARG A 13 -7.90 18.24 -0.65
CA ARG A 13 -8.02 19.71 -0.63
C ARG A 13 -9.47 20.17 -0.44
N ALA A 14 -10.42 19.57 -1.15
CA ALA A 14 -11.84 19.90 -1.03
C ALA A 14 -12.36 19.71 0.40
N VAL A 15 -11.84 18.71 1.13
CA VAL A 15 -12.22 18.42 2.51
C VAL A 15 -11.44 19.24 3.53
N SER A 16 -10.15 19.53 3.30
CA SER A 16 -9.30 20.28 4.24
C SER A 16 -9.46 21.81 4.15
N GLY A 17 -10.15 22.35 3.14
CA GLY A 17 -10.38 23.79 3.00
C GLY A 17 -9.08 24.56 2.71
N GLU A 18 -8.39 25.01 3.76
CA GLU A 18 -7.05 25.61 3.72
C GLU A 18 -5.99 24.58 4.14
N SER A 19 -5.64 23.67 3.23
CA SER A 19 -4.45 22.85 3.46
C SER A 19 -3.20 23.72 3.38
N LEU A 20 -2.42 23.79 4.46
CA LEU A 20 -1.09 24.44 4.49
C LEU A 20 -0.09 23.78 3.53
N LEU A 21 -0.42 22.60 3.01
CA LEU A 21 0.42 21.87 2.06
C LEU A 21 0.10 22.33 0.63
N ASN A 22 1.17 22.71 -0.08
CA ASN A 22 1.06 22.90 -1.52
C ASN A 22 0.76 21.56 -2.22
N GLU A 23 0.14 21.64 -3.40
CA GLU A 23 -0.34 20.48 -4.17
C GLU A 23 0.77 19.46 -4.46
N ARG A 24 1.99 19.94 -4.76
CA ARG A 24 3.14 19.10 -5.06
C ARG A 24 3.57 18.28 -3.84
N THR A 25 3.62 18.90 -2.66
CA THR A 25 3.94 18.23 -1.41
C THR A 25 2.88 17.20 -1.05
N LEU A 26 1.59 17.54 -1.22
CA LEU A 26 0.50 16.61 -0.97
C LEU A 26 0.57 15.39 -1.93
N ALA A 27 0.83 15.62 -3.21
CA ALA A 27 1.02 14.55 -4.18
C ALA A 27 2.21 13.64 -3.86
N GLN A 28 3.32 14.19 -3.35
CA GLN A 28 4.48 13.41 -2.90
C GLN A 28 4.16 12.55 -1.68
N ILE A 29 3.43 13.10 -0.71
CA ILE A 29 2.97 12.34 0.47
C ILE A 29 2.07 11.18 0.02
N VAL A 30 1.07 11.46 -0.81
CA VAL A 30 0.14 10.42 -1.31
C VAL A 30 0.91 9.32 -2.06
N ARG A 31 1.89 9.67 -2.90
CA ARG A 31 2.76 8.69 -3.56
C ARG A 31 3.53 7.82 -2.57
N ALA A 32 4.15 8.43 -1.56
CA ALA A 32 4.94 7.71 -0.57
C ALA A 32 4.07 6.75 0.25
N VAL A 33 2.87 7.19 0.63
CA VAL A 33 1.91 6.36 1.36
C VAL A 33 1.46 5.17 0.52
N LEU A 34 1.09 5.39 -0.75
CA LEU A 34 0.68 4.32 -1.66
C LEU A 34 1.78 3.27 -1.84
N ALA A 35 3.01 3.73 -2.10
CA ALA A 35 4.16 2.84 -2.25
C ALA A 35 4.43 2.01 -0.99
N ALA A 36 4.31 2.62 0.20
CA ALA A 36 4.48 1.93 1.47
C ALA A 36 3.38 0.88 1.71
N THR A 37 2.13 1.17 1.35
CA THR A 37 1.03 0.21 1.47
C THR A 37 1.16 -0.95 0.50
N GLU A 38 1.58 -0.72 -0.74
CA GLU A 38 1.81 -1.76 -1.74
C GLU A 38 2.96 -2.70 -1.31
N GLU A 39 4.07 -2.13 -0.84
CA GLU A 39 5.20 -2.90 -0.33
C GLU A 39 4.78 -3.78 0.86
N ARG A 40 3.95 -3.25 1.77
CA ARG A 40 3.42 -4.02 2.90
C ARG A 40 2.53 -5.16 2.45
N GLN A 41 1.64 -4.94 1.48
CA GLN A 41 0.79 -5.98 0.91
C GLN A 41 1.63 -7.06 0.23
N ARG A 42 2.64 -6.67 -0.56
CA ARG A 42 3.54 -7.62 -1.23
C ARG A 42 4.23 -8.53 -0.22
N ARG A 43 4.84 -7.95 0.83
CA ARG A 43 5.48 -8.74 1.91
C ARG A 43 4.51 -9.66 2.65
N GLN A 44 3.26 -9.25 2.83
CA GLN A 44 2.25 -10.10 3.47
C GLN A 44 1.88 -11.29 2.58
N GLN A 45 1.77 -11.08 1.26
CA GLN A 45 1.53 -12.15 0.30
C GLN A 45 2.72 -13.11 0.22
N GLU A 46 3.94 -12.60 0.18
CA GLU A 46 5.19 -13.40 0.21
C GLU A 46 5.24 -14.30 1.45
N ARG A 47 5.00 -13.75 2.66
CA ARG A 47 4.94 -14.54 3.90
C ARG A 47 3.86 -15.64 3.87
N SER A 48 2.72 -15.34 3.26
CA SER A 48 1.61 -16.32 3.14
C SER A 48 1.97 -17.46 2.18
N ALA A 49 2.76 -17.16 1.13
CA ALA A 49 3.30 -18.16 0.22
C ALA A 49 4.36 -19.04 0.90
N ASP A 50 5.30 -18.45 1.64
CA ASP A 50 6.33 -19.18 2.38
C ASP A 50 5.74 -20.12 3.45
N THR A 51 4.69 -19.68 4.16
CA THR A 51 4.04 -20.50 5.18
C THR A 51 3.36 -21.75 4.58
N ARG A 52 2.79 -21.64 3.37
CA ARG A 52 2.24 -22.79 2.64
C ARG A 52 3.34 -23.72 2.11
N ALA A 53 4.45 -23.17 1.63
CA ALA A 53 5.57 -23.96 1.12
C ALA A 53 6.27 -24.76 2.23
N ASN A 54 6.28 -24.25 3.46
CA ASN A 54 7.00 -24.85 4.59
C ASN A 54 6.12 -25.68 5.53
N THR A 55 4.87 -25.99 5.15
CA THR A 55 4.04 -26.94 5.92
C THR A 55 4.54 -28.37 5.63
N PRO A 56 5.16 -29.09 6.59
CA PRO A 56 5.54 -30.48 6.38
C PRO A 56 4.25 -31.28 6.21
N SER A 57 4.13 -32.04 5.12
CA SER A 57 3.02 -32.98 4.97
C SER A 57 3.09 -34.01 6.12
N PRO A 58 2.09 -34.10 7.01
CA PRO A 58 2.07 -35.16 8.00
C PRO A 58 1.60 -36.41 7.27
N GLY A 59 2.54 -37.29 6.91
CA GLY A 59 2.18 -38.51 6.23
C GLY A 59 3.37 -39.32 5.77
N ARG A 60 3.88 -40.19 6.67
CA ARG A 60 4.08 -41.62 6.41
C ARG A 60 4.54 -42.30 7.70
N GLU A 61 3.56 -42.54 8.57
CA GLU A 61 3.66 -43.60 9.57
C GLU A 61 3.69 -44.94 8.81
N ASN A 62 4.59 -45.82 9.22
CA ASN A 62 4.89 -47.12 8.62
C ASN A 62 4.55 -48.20 9.65
#